data_AF-A0A357C7N6-F1
#
_entry.id   AF-A0A357C7N6-F1
#
_cell.length_a   1.000
_cell.length_b   1.000
_cell.length_c   1.000
_cell.angle_alpha   90.00
_cell.angle_beta   90.00
_cell.angle_gamma   90.00
#
_symmetry.space_group_name_H-M   'P 1'
#
loop_
_entity.id
_entity.type
_entity.pdbx_description
1 polymer ?
#
loop_
_entity_poly.entity_id
_entity_poly.type
_entity_poly.pdbx_seq_one_letter_code
_entity_poly.pdbx_strand_id
1 'polypeptide(L)'
;MNNSNILIKAGKILIYRLYDVAYEIDLLKVEEQLKREARRLRIERKPFSKAFEFANPPVSFQLKGIEKGINGRKYNINVYSKAYDFGVVCIILEIPVADISIQSFEQLALLLEGNEDIEHECKEQLEKVVSILNGSLLDFNVSRFDEDYAIFYIESFYPEMSVDEFFDKYDISRLMFYEEKPLGSRIKNELMSRGFSYYKNDGVILNWDNALVIEPSGSMDVPDILEFANAQLLELRYYDHIVDRELDYIY
;
A
#
# COMPACT_ATOMS: atom_id res chain seq x y z
N MET A 1 -33.61 -3.33 7.53
CA MET A 1 -33.68 -1.85 7.58
C MET A 1 -32.78 -1.33 6.48
N ASN A 2 -33.28 -0.41 5.66
CA ASN A 2 -32.78 -0.07 4.32
C ASN A 2 -31.25 -0.03 4.20
N ASN A 3 -30.67 -0.92 3.38
CA ASN A 3 -29.36 -0.71 2.77
C ASN A 3 -29.51 0.51 1.85
N SER A 4 -29.40 1.71 2.42
CA SER A 4 -29.23 2.92 1.64
C SER A 4 -28.10 2.68 0.64
N ASN A 5 -28.30 3.10 -0.60
CA ASN A 5 -27.40 2.89 -1.72
C ASN A 5 -26.15 3.77 -1.51
N ILE A 6 -25.29 3.40 -0.56
CA ILE A 6 -24.07 4.14 -0.24
C ILE A 6 -23.09 3.91 -1.38
N LEU A 7 -22.64 5.01 -1.97
CA LEU A 7 -21.61 5.02 -2.98
C LEU A 7 -20.33 5.59 -2.38
N ILE A 8 -19.21 4.99 -2.73
CA ILE A 8 -17.89 5.60 -2.62
C ILE A 8 -17.78 6.55 -3.80
N LYS A 9 -17.84 7.86 -3.53
CA LYS A 9 -17.74 8.90 -4.55
C LYS A 9 -16.31 9.06 -5.05
N ALA A 10 -15.36 9.03 -4.13
CA ALA A 10 -13.94 9.00 -4.41
C ALA A 10 -13.24 8.11 -3.39
N GLY A 11 -12.34 7.27 -3.90
CA GLY A 11 -11.52 6.38 -3.11
C GLY A 11 -10.51 5.66 -4.00
N LYS A 12 -9.75 4.76 -3.41
CA LYS A 12 -8.71 3.99 -4.08
C LYS A 12 -8.39 2.73 -3.28
N ILE A 13 -7.88 1.72 -3.97
CA ILE A 13 -7.21 0.58 -3.34
C ILE A 13 -5.72 0.74 -3.61
N LEU A 14 -4.92 0.75 -2.55
CA LEU A 14 -3.47 0.82 -2.61
C LEU A 14 -2.94 -0.57 -2.30
N ILE A 15 -2.20 -1.17 -3.23
CA ILE A 15 -1.54 -2.46 -3.04
C ILE A 15 -0.04 -2.20 -2.94
N TYR A 16 0.53 -2.57 -1.81
CA TYR A 16 1.94 -2.43 -1.51
C TYR A 16 2.64 -3.77 -1.65
N ARG A 17 3.78 -3.77 -2.32
CA ARG A 17 4.75 -4.86 -2.29
C ARG A 17 6.11 -4.27 -1.96
N LEU A 18 6.69 -4.69 -0.85
CA LEU A 18 7.98 -4.24 -0.37
C LEU A 18 9.00 -5.34 -0.59
N TYR A 19 10.14 -4.97 -1.17
CA TYR A 19 11.20 -5.90 -1.53
C TYR A 19 12.50 -5.42 -0.93
N ASP A 20 13.21 -6.32 -0.27
CA ASP A 20 14.61 -6.13 0.09
C ASP A 20 15.47 -6.45 -1.14
N VAL A 21 16.14 -5.42 -1.68
CA VAL A 21 16.86 -5.48 -2.96
C VAL A 21 18.36 -5.28 -2.83
N ALA A 22 18.84 -4.78 -1.69
CA ALA A 22 20.21 -4.36 -1.48
C ALA A 22 20.50 -4.24 0.01
N TYR A 23 21.77 -4.23 0.39
CA TYR A 23 22.13 -3.92 1.78
C TYR A 23 21.84 -2.45 2.12
N GLU A 24 22.12 -1.55 1.18
CA GLU A 24 21.88 -0.11 1.32
C GLU A 24 21.56 0.48 -0.06
N ILE A 25 20.76 1.56 -0.09
CA ILE A 25 20.48 2.35 -1.28
C ILE A 25 20.99 3.78 -1.08
N ASP A 26 21.91 4.21 -1.94
CA ASP A 26 22.40 5.59 -1.97
C ASP A 26 21.32 6.52 -2.54
N LEU A 27 20.50 7.09 -1.65
CA LEU A 27 19.36 7.92 -2.00
C LEU A 27 19.75 9.17 -2.81
N LEU A 28 20.95 9.72 -2.62
CA LEU A 28 21.45 10.83 -3.41
C LEU A 28 21.66 10.43 -4.87
N LYS A 29 22.28 9.27 -5.11
CA LYS A 29 22.42 8.72 -6.46
C LYS A 29 21.08 8.38 -7.09
N VAL A 30 20.13 7.86 -6.30
CA VAL A 30 18.75 7.65 -6.76
C VAL A 30 18.17 8.97 -7.28
N GLU A 31 18.29 10.07 -6.53
CA GLU A 31 17.77 11.37 -6.98
C GLU A 31 18.39 11.82 -8.30
N GLU A 32 19.71 11.65 -8.47
CA GLU A 32 20.44 12.03 -9.67
C GLU A 32 20.04 11.19 -10.89
N GLN A 33 19.89 9.88 -10.71
CA GLN A 33 19.43 8.94 -11.73
C GLN A 33 18.01 9.27 -12.18
N LEU A 34 17.10 9.49 -11.23
CA LEU A 34 15.71 9.85 -11.55
C LEU A 34 15.64 11.17 -12.31
N LYS A 35 16.46 12.18 -11.96
CA LYS A 35 16.53 13.45 -12.72
C LYS A 35 16.95 13.23 -14.18
N ARG A 36 17.87 12.29 -14.43
CA ARG A 36 18.31 11.94 -15.79
C ARG A 36 17.24 11.18 -16.57
N GLU A 37 16.60 10.20 -15.94
CA GLU A 37 15.64 9.32 -16.59
C GLU A 37 14.21 9.90 -16.67
N ALA A 38 13.87 10.92 -15.87
CA ALA A 38 12.54 11.53 -15.82
C ALA A 38 11.99 11.93 -17.20
N ARG A 39 12.84 12.50 -18.06
CA ARG A 39 12.45 12.92 -19.42
C ARG A 39 12.23 11.74 -20.37
N ARG A 40 12.89 10.60 -20.14
CA ARG A 40 12.82 9.41 -20.99
C ARG A 40 11.68 8.48 -20.56
N LEU A 41 11.51 8.30 -19.25
CA LEU A 41 10.62 7.31 -18.65
C LEU A 41 9.32 7.90 -18.06
N ARG A 42 9.09 9.21 -18.22
CA ARG A 42 7.94 9.95 -17.66
C ARG A 42 7.81 9.76 -16.15
N ILE A 43 8.94 9.81 -15.45
CA ILE A 43 8.98 9.66 -14.00
C ILE A 43 8.70 11.01 -13.34
N GLU A 44 7.79 11.03 -12.37
CA GLU A 44 7.46 12.22 -11.58
C GLU A 44 7.92 12.03 -10.13
N ARG A 45 8.60 13.02 -9.54
CA ARG A 45 8.93 12.98 -8.10
C ARG A 45 7.69 13.30 -7.28
N LYS A 46 7.52 12.59 -6.16
CA LYS A 46 6.49 12.92 -5.16
C LYS A 46 7.15 13.35 -3.84
N PRO A 47 6.64 14.40 -3.18
CA PRO A 47 7.07 14.70 -1.82
C PRO A 47 6.62 13.56 -0.91
N PHE A 48 7.45 13.22 0.08
CA PHE A 48 7.04 12.35 1.17
C PHE A 48 6.12 13.13 2.13
N SER A 49 5.20 12.43 2.82
CA SER A 49 4.34 12.99 3.87
C SER A 49 5.09 13.84 4.91
N LYS A 50 4.43 14.86 5.46
CA LYS A 50 4.98 15.68 6.55
C LYS A 50 4.82 15.05 7.94
N ALA A 51 4.23 13.86 8.02
CA ALA A 51 3.89 13.20 9.28
C ALA A 51 5.11 12.68 10.06
N PHE A 52 6.29 12.65 9.44
CA PHE A 52 7.53 12.17 10.05
C PHE A 52 8.68 13.17 9.92
N GLU A 53 9.60 13.11 10.88
CA GLU A 53 10.97 13.56 10.71
C GLU A 53 11.85 12.35 10.40
N PHE A 54 12.37 12.27 9.17
CA PHE A 54 13.36 11.27 8.80
C PHE A 54 14.76 11.81 8.99
N ALA A 55 15.68 10.95 9.45
CA ALA A 55 17.11 11.20 9.28
C ALA A 55 17.46 11.24 7.79
N ASN A 56 16.99 10.24 7.03
CA ASN A 56 17.16 10.12 5.58
C ASN A 56 15.79 9.92 4.91
N PRO A 57 15.17 10.97 4.35
CA PRO A 57 13.86 10.86 3.72
C PRO A 57 13.89 9.91 2.52
N PRO A 58 12.96 8.94 2.41
CA PRO A 58 12.94 8.01 1.29
C PRO A 58 12.61 8.74 -0.02
N VAL A 59 13.12 8.21 -1.13
CA VAL A 59 12.91 8.81 -2.45
C VAL A 59 11.68 8.21 -3.11
N SER A 60 10.63 9.02 -3.26
CA SER A 60 9.35 8.63 -3.86
C SER A 60 9.20 9.12 -5.29
N PHE A 61 8.73 8.26 -6.19
CA PHE A 61 8.49 8.62 -7.58
C PHE A 61 7.37 7.79 -8.23
N GLN A 62 6.74 8.37 -9.26
CA GLN A 62 5.68 7.75 -10.04
C GLN A 62 6.24 7.22 -11.37
N LEU A 63 5.95 5.97 -11.68
CA LEU A 63 6.21 5.36 -12.98
C LEU A 63 5.04 5.60 -13.93
N LYS A 64 5.21 5.24 -15.20
CA LYS A 64 4.12 5.28 -16.17
C LYS A 64 2.99 4.34 -15.72
N GLY A 65 1.78 4.88 -15.54
CA GLY A 65 0.58 4.10 -15.25
C GLY A 65 0.26 3.05 -16.31
N ILE A 66 -0.47 2.02 -15.89
CA ILE A 66 -0.83 0.85 -16.69
C ILE A 66 -2.35 0.67 -16.76
N GLU A 67 -2.81 -0.16 -17.69
CA GLU A 67 -4.20 -0.62 -17.75
C GLU A 67 -4.20 -2.15 -17.60
N LYS A 68 -4.98 -2.68 -16.65
CA LYS A 68 -5.12 -4.12 -16.42
C LYS A 68 -6.58 -4.54 -16.44
N GLY A 69 -6.84 -5.74 -16.97
CA GLY A 69 -8.15 -6.36 -16.92
C GLY A 69 -8.29 -7.18 -15.64
N ILE A 70 -9.18 -6.78 -14.73
CA ILE A 70 -9.51 -7.53 -13.51
C ILE A 70 -10.97 -7.99 -13.65
N ASN A 71 -11.17 -9.31 -13.70
CA ASN A 71 -12.48 -9.93 -13.88
C ASN A 71 -13.30 -9.35 -15.05
N GLY A 72 -12.65 -9.19 -16.21
CA GLY A 72 -13.28 -8.67 -17.43
C GLY A 72 -13.54 -7.16 -17.46
N ARG A 73 -13.19 -6.41 -16.40
CA ARG A 73 -13.23 -4.94 -16.38
C ARG A 73 -11.82 -4.37 -16.44
N LYS A 74 -11.65 -3.28 -17.19
CA LYS A 74 -10.38 -2.57 -17.30
C LYS A 74 -10.26 -1.53 -16.19
N TYR A 75 -9.12 -1.53 -15.53
CA TYR A 75 -8.76 -0.54 -14.52
C TYR A 75 -7.48 0.18 -14.95
N ASN A 76 -7.50 1.50 -14.83
CA ASN A 76 -6.28 2.30 -14.90
C ASN A 76 -5.61 2.23 -13.54
N ILE A 77 -4.33 1.89 -13.51
CA ILE A 77 -3.56 1.72 -12.29
C ILE A 77 -2.40 2.71 -12.33
N ASN A 78 -2.31 3.56 -11.31
CA ASN A 78 -1.15 4.40 -11.10
C ASN A 78 -0.07 3.57 -10.39
N VAL A 79 1.17 3.67 -10.88
CA VAL A 79 2.29 2.89 -10.34
C VAL A 79 3.27 3.86 -9.67
N TYR A 80 3.53 3.65 -8.39
CA TYR A 80 4.53 4.40 -7.65
C TYR A 80 5.60 3.46 -7.12
N SER A 81 6.76 4.03 -6.82
CA SER A 81 7.81 3.35 -6.10
C SER A 81 8.47 4.28 -5.09
N LYS A 82 8.94 3.69 -4.00
CA LYS A 82 9.65 4.38 -2.93
C LYS A 82 10.90 3.59 -2.57
N ALA A 83 12.06 4.27 -2.58
CA ALA A 83 13.33 3.69 -2.19
C ALA A 83 13.73 4.19 -0.80
N TYR A 84 14.06 3.25 0.08
CA TYR A 84 14.56 3.49 1.43
C TYR A 84 16.07 3.25 1.48
N ASP A 85 16.79 4.03 2.28
CA ASP A 85 18.25 3.95 2.40
C ASP A 85 18.72 2.59 2.90
N PHE A 86 17.94 1.92 3.74
CA PHE A 86 18.22 0.57 4.27
C PHE A 86 17.90 -0.59 3.31
N GLY A 87 17.97 -0.39 2.00
CA GLY A 87 17.90 -1.52 1.06
C GLY A 87 16.52 -1.90 0.53
N VAL A 88 15.46 -1.26 1.03
CA VAL A 88 14.07 -1.62 0.67
C VAL A 88 13.53 -0.77 -0.48
N VAL A 89 12.90 -1.43 -1.45
CA VAL A 89 12.09 -0.80 -2.50
C VAL A 89 10.64 -1.21 -2.33
N CYS A 90 9.75 -0.21 -2.21
CA CYS A 90 8.31 -0.41 -2.26
C CYS A 90 7.79 -0.16 -3.68
N ILE A 91 6.90 -1.04 -4.14
CA ILE A 91 6.04 -0.85 -5.32
C ILE A 91 4.61 -0.66 -4.84
N ILE A 92 3.95 0.40 -5.33
CA ILE A 92 2.58 0.75 -4.96
C ILE A 92 1.72 0.77 -6.23
N LEU A 93 0.71 -0.09 -6.27
CA LEU A 93 -0.33 -0.05 -7.28
C LEU A 93 -1.55 0.65 -6.69
N GLU A 94 -1.86 1.84 -7.22
CA GLU A 94 -3.05 2.60 -6.84
C GLU A 94 -4.14 2.40 -7.89
N ILE A 95 -5.26 1.84 -7.45
CA ILE A 95 -6.44 1.58 -8.27
C ILE A 95 -7.52 2.59 -7.84
N PRO A 96 -7.64 3.74 -8.51
CA PRO A 96 -8.66 4.73 -8.18
C PRO A 96 -10.06 4.18 -8.48
N VAL A 97 -11.00 4.49 -7.60
CA VAL A 97 -12.42 4.15 -7.74
C VAL A 97 -13.28 5.40 -7.55
N ALA A 98 -14.33 5.51 -8.36
CA ALA A 98 -15.27 6.62 -8.28
C ALA A 98 -16.68 6.14 -8.62
N ASP A 99 -17.66 6.68 -7.90
CA ASP A 99 -19.08 6.40 -8.09
C ASP A 99 -19.46 4.91 -8.04
N ILE A 100 -18.81 4.12 -7.17
CA ILE A 100 -19.10 2.68 -7.02
C ILE A 100 -19.82 2.37 -5.71
N SER A 101 -20.62 1.31 -5.69
CA SER A 101 -21.21 0.80 -4.45
C SER A 101 -20.15 0.19 -3.53
N ILE A 102 -20.38 0.18 -2.22
CA ILE A 102 -19.45 -0.47 -1.28
C ILE A 102 -19.33 -1.97 -1.58
N GLN A 103 -20.41 -2.62 -2.03
CA GLN A 103 -20.37 -4.04 -2.42
C GLN A 103 -19.47 -4.27 -3.63
N SER A 104 -19.47 -3.35 -4.60
CA SER A 104 -18.55 -3.42 -5.74
C SER A 104 -17.10 -3.17 -5.32
N PHE A 105 -16.89 -2.34 -4.29
CA PHE A 105 -15.57 -2.11 -3.72
C PHE A 105 -15.04 -3.33 -2.95
N GLU A 106 -15.88 -3.98 -2.14
CA GLU A 106 -15.56 -5.28 -1.50
C GLU A 106 -15.23 -6.35 -2.54
N GLN A 107 -16.02 -6.47 -3.60
CA GLN A 107 -15.76 -7.42 -4.68
C GLN A 107 -14.44 -7.13 -5.38
N LEU A 108 -14.11 -5.85 -5.59
CA LEU A 108 -12.82 -5.49 -6.18
C LEU A 108 -11.67 -5.85 -5.25
N ALA A 109 -11.79 -5.55 -3.95
CA ALA A 109 -10.79 -5.93 -2.94
C ALA A 109 -10.54 -7.44 -2.92
N LEU A 110 -11.61 -8.24 -2.90
CA LEU A 110 -11.54 -9.70 -2.95
C LEU A 110 -10.88 -10.21 -4.24
N LEU A 111 -11.15 -9.59 -5.39
CA LEU A 111 -10.54 -10.00 -6.67
C LEU A 111 -9.05 -9.65 -6.76
N LEU A 112 -8.57 -8.72 -5.95
CA LEU A 112 -7.18 -8.27 -5.91
C LEU A 112 -6.35 -9.07 -4.91
N GLU A 113 -6.98 -9.55 -3.83
CA GLU A 113 -6.35 -10.45 -2.87
C GLU A 113 -5.83 -11.72 -3.57
N GLY A 114 -4.53 -12.00 -3.42
CA GLY A 114 -3.90 -13.19 -4.00
C GLY A 114 -3.94 -13.25 -5.54
N ASN A 115 -4.14 -12.13 -6.23
CA ASN A 115 -4.25 -12.11 -7.69
C ASN A 115 -2.89 -12.23 -8.37
N GLU A 116 -2.66 -13.35 -9.07
CA GLU A 116 -1.38 -13.64 -9.75
C GLU A 116 -0.97 -12.58 -10.78
N ASP A 117 -1.91 -11.97 -11.50
CA ASP A 117 -1.60 -10.94 -12.51
C ASP A 117 -1.11 -9.64 -11.86
N ILE A 118 -1.61 -9.34 -10.66
CA ILE A 118 -1.17 -8.19 -9.84
C ILE A 118 0.21 -8.46 -9.25
N GLU A 119 0.44 -9.67 -8.72
CA GLU A 119 1.76 -10.06 -8.21
C GLU A 119 2.83 -10.05 -9.30
N HIS A 120 2.50 -10.58 -10.48
CA HIS A 120 3.38 -10.54 -11.63
C HIS A 120 3.69 -9.10 -12.07
N GLU A 121 2.68 -8.23 -12.08
CA GLU A 121 2.87 -6.82 -12.38
C GLU A 121 3.81 -6.14 -11.37
N CYS A 122 3.64 -6.37 -10.07
CA CYS A 122 4.54 -5.83 -9.05
C CYS A 122 6.00 -6.25 -9.29
N LYS A 123 6.24 -7.52 -9.65
CA LYS A 123 7.58 -8.02 -9.99
C LYS A 123 8.15 -7.36 -11.25
N GLU A 124 7.34 -7.20 -12.32
CA GLU A 124 7.79 -6.48 -13.51
C GLU A 124 8.14 -5.01 -13.21
N GLN A 125 7.37 -4.35 -12.34
CA GLN A 125 7.64 -2.96 -11.93
C GLN A 125 8.91 -2.89 -11.08
N LEU A 126 9.13 -3.86 -10.19
CA LEU A 126 10.37 -3.98 -9.43
C LEU A 126 11.59 -4.10 -10.35
N GLU A 127 11.56 -4.98 -11.35
CA GLU A 127 12.67 -5.13 -12.31
C GLU A 127 12.99 -3.82 -13.04
N LYS A 128 11.94 -3.08 -13.45
CA LYS A 128 12.09 -1.75 -14.07
C LYS A 128 12.73 -0.77 -13.09
N VAL A 129 12.28 -0.74 -11.84
CA VAL A 129 12.82 0.13 -10.79
C VAL A 129 14.29 -0.20 -10.52
N VAL A 130 14.63 -1.46 -10.25
CA VAL A 130 16.01 -1.90 -10.02
C VAL A 130 16.93 -1.51 -11.17
N SER A 131 16.46 -1.64 -12.41
CA SER A 131 17.20 -1.20 -13.60
C SER A 131 17.45 0.31 -13.62
N ILE A 132 16.45 1.11 -13.24
CA ILE A 132 16.58 2.59 -13.11
C ILE A 132 17.57 2.95 -12.00
N LEU A 133 17.50 2.23 -10.87
CA LEU A 133 18.31 2.47 -9.67
C LEU A 133 19.73 1.90 -9.77
N ASN A 134 20.08 1.23 -10.87
CA ASN A 134 21.35 0.56 -11.03
C ASN A 134 22.55 1.48 -10.74
N GLY A 135 23.45 1.07 -9.85
CA GLY A 135 24.59 1.87 -9.39
C GLY A 135 24.33 2.74 -8.16
N SER A 136 23.09 2.78 -7.65
CA SER A 136 22.76 3.28 -6.31
C SER A 136 22.58 2.16 -5.28
N LEU A 137 22.41 0.92 -5.74
CA LEU A 137 22.22 -0.28 -4.91
C LEU A 137 23.59 -0.81 -4.45
N LEU A 138 23.85 -0.80 -3.14
CA LEU A 138 25.05 -1.36 -2.52
C LEU A 138 24.78 -2.81 -2.13
N ASP A 139 25.67 -3.72 -2.53
CA ASP A 139 25.51 -5.17 -2.37
C ASP A 139 24.14 -5.67 -2.85
N PHE A 140 23.83 -5.33 -4.11
CA PHE A 140 22.58 -5.72 -4.76
C PHE A 140 22.29 -7.23 -4.62
N ASN A 141 21.18 -7.54 -3.97
CA ASN A 141 20.67 -8.88 -3.80
C ASN A 141 19.17 -8.79 -3.53
N VAL A 142 18.34 -9.26 -4.47
CA VAL A 142 16.91 -9.38 -4.20
C VAL A 142 16.72 -10.59 -3.30
N SER A 143 16.47 -10.35 -2.02
CA SER A 143 16.26 -11.42 -1.07
C SER A 143 14.90 -12.09 -1.29
N ARG A 144 14.65 -13.20 -0.60
CA ARG A 144 13.34 -13.88 -0.63
C ARG A 144 12.32 -13.20 0.30
N PHE A 145 12.72 -12.16 1.03
CA PHE A 145 11.83 -11.48 1.93
C PHE A 145 11.07 -10.39 1.18
N ASP A 146 9.75 -10.55 1.14
CA ASP A 146 8.83 -9.51 0.75
C ASP A 146 7.78 -9.32 1.85
N GLU A 147 7.23 -8.11 1.90
CA GLU A 147 6.02 -7.79 2.64
C GLU A 147 4.95 -7.32 1.67
N ASP A 148 3.71 -7.69 1.95
CA ASP A 148 2.55 -7.19 1.25
C ASP A 148 1.52 -6.59 2.18
N TYR A 149 0.91 -5.51 1.71
CA TYR A 149 -0.08 -4.78 2.48
C TYR A 149 -1.08 -4.14 1.53
N ALA A 150 -2.35 -4.08 1.93
CA ALA A 150 -3.38 -3.37 1.18
C ALA A 150 -3.98 -2.23 2.00
N ILE A 151 -4.27 -1.09 1.38
CA ILE A 151 -5.03 -0.03 2.01
C ILE A 151 -6.26 0.28 1.18
N PHE A 152 -7.42 0.09 1.80
CA PHE A 152 -8.70 0.54 1.30
C PHE A 152 -8.90 1.98 1.73
N TYR A 153 -8.76 2.92 0.80
CA TYR A 153 -8.76 4.33 1.10
C TYR A 153 -10.00 5.00 0.52
N ILE A 154 -10.77 5.67 1.38
CA ILE A 154 -12.04 6.30 1.01
C ILE A 154 -11.98 7.79 1.38
N GLU A 155 -12.25 8.64 0.39
CA GLU A 155 -12.26 10.10 0.57
C GLU A 155 -13.68 10.60 0.83
N SER A 156 -14.67 10.06 0.11
CA SER A 156 -16.03 10.58 0.22
C SER A 156 -17.11 9.56 -0.12
N PHE A 157 -18.27 9.75 0.51
CA PHE A 157 -19.47 8.95 0.33
C PHE A 157 -20.59 9.75 -0.34
N TYR A 158 -21.54 9.05 -0.95
CA TYR A 158 -22.84 9.61 -1.31
C TYR A 158 -23.98 8.69 -0.86
N PRO A 159 -24.99 9.21 -0.14
CA PRO A 159 -25.02 10.57 0.44
C PRO A 159 -23.86 10.79 1.43
N GLU A 160 -23.49 12.06 1.64
CA GLU A 160 -22.45 12.43 2.60
C GLU A 160 -22.82 11.90 4.00
N MET A 161 -21.84 11.33 4.69
CA MET A 161 -22.01 10.77 6.04
C MET A 161 -20.70 10.80 6.81
N SER A 162 -20.84 10.81 8.13
CA SER A 162 -19.71 10.66 9.05
C SER A 162 -19.19 9.21 9.08
N VAL A 163 -17.95 9.06 9.57
CA VAL A 163 -17.31 7.76 9.77
C VAL A 163 -18.11 6.88 10.74
N ASP A 164 -18.61 7.46 11.84
CA ASP A 164 -19.46 6.76 12.80
C ASP A 164 -20.74 6.22 12.14
N GLU A 165 -21.43 7.06 11.35
CA GLU A 165 -22.63 6.63 10.62
C GLU A 165 -22.33 5.54 9.59
N PHE A 166 -21.14 5.57 8.97
CA PHE A 166 -20.71 4.53 8.05
C PHE A 166 -20.53 3.19 8.79
N PHE A 167 -19.82 3.17 9.91
CA PHE A 167 -19.61 1.94 10.70
C PHE A 167 -20.89 1.41 11.35
N ASP A 168 -21.84 2.28 11.71
CA ASP A 168 -23.15 1.87 12.20
C ASP A 168 -24.00 1.21 11.12
N LYS A 169 -23.90 1.70 9.87
CA LYS A 169 -24.72 1.23 8.74
C LYS A 169 -24.09 0.07 7.98
N TYR A 170 -22.77 -0.03 7.97
CA TYR A 170 -22.04 -0.92 7.08
C TYR A 170 -21.11 -1.87 7.84
N ASP A 171 -21.19 -3.15 7.49
CA ASP A 171 -20.30 -4.16 8.04
C ASP A 171 -19.04 -4.30 7.17
N ILE A 172 -17.97 -3.67 7.62
CA ILE A 172 -16.67 -3.71 6.95
C ILE A 172 -15.89 -5.01 7.15
N SER A 173 -16.37 -5.95 7.97
CA SER A 173 -15.62 -7.19 8.23
C SER A 173 -15.40 -8.02 6.96
N ARG A 174 -16.35 -7.99 6.03
CA ARG A 174 -16.22 -8.64 4.72
C ARG A 174 -15.10 -8.04 3.87
N LEU A 175 -14.95 -6.71 3.91
CA LEU A 175 -13.85 -6.01 3.24
C LEU A 175 -12.51 -6.39 3.87
N MET A 176 -12.42 -6.31 5.21
CA MET A 176 -11.15 -6.47 5.94
C MET A 176 -10.63 -7.91 5.98
N PHE A 177 -11.51 -8.91 5.86
CA PHE A 177 -11.17 -10.33 5.86
C PHE A 177 -11.35 -10.99 4.49
N TYR A 178 -11.64 -10.23 3.43
CA TYR A 178 -11.87 -10.74 2.09
C TYR A 178 -12.91 -11.87 2.02
N GLU A 179 -14.06 -11.67 2.67
CA GLU A 179 -15.11 -12.68 2.77
C GLU A 179 -16.38 -12.25 2.04
N GLU A 180 -17.00 -13.15 1.29
CA GLU A 180 -18.31 -12.89 0.68
C GLU A 180 -19.44 -12.90 1.72
N LYS A 181 -19.29 -13.74 2.75
CA LYS A 181 -20.32 -13.99 3.76
C LYS A 181 -20.08 -13.13 5.00
N PRO A 182 -21.15 -12.68 5.68
CA PRO A 182 -21.01 -11.98 6.95
C PRO A 182 -20.27 -12.83 7.98
N LEU A 183 -19.29 -12.23 8.66
CA LEU A 183 -18.55 -12.87 9.74
C LEU A 183 -19.36 -12.84 11.05
N GLY A 184 -18.99 -13.71 11.99
CA GLY A 184 -19.61 -13.78 13.31
C GLY A 184 -19.42 -12.50 14.12
N SER A 185 -20.38 -12.18 14.99
CA SER A 185 -20.38 -10.95 15.81
C SER A 185 -19.14 -10.76 16.67
N ARG A 186 -18.50 -11.86 17.12
CA ARG A 186 -17.24 -11.80 17.89
C ARG A 186 -16.10 -11.22 17.07
N ILE A 187 -15.91 -11.68 15.83
CA ILE A 187 -14.85 -11.21 14.93
C ILE A 187 -15.09 -9.74 14.57
N LYS A 188 -16.35 -9.38 14.32
CA LYS A 188 -16.74 -7.99 14.10
C LYS A 188 -16.37 -7.08 15.27
N ASN A 189 -16.72 -7.47 16.50
CA ASN A 189 -16.41 -6.67 17.69
C ASN A 189 -14.90 -6.52 17.91
N GLU A 190 -14.12 -7.58 17.62
CA GLU A 190 -12.67 -7.52 17.70
C GLU A 190 -12.08 -6.57 16.65
N LEU A 191 -12.54 -6.66 15.39
CA LEU A 191 -12.12 -5.73 14.33
C LEU A 191 -12.43 -4.28 14.69
N MET A 192 -13.64 -3.99 15.18
CA MET A 192 -14.02 -2.64 15.58
C MET A 192 -13.22 -2.13 16.79
N SER A 193 -12.74 -3.02 17.66
CA SER A 193 -11.85 -2.63 18.78
C SER A 193 -10.45 -2.19 18.32
N ARG A 194 -10.08 -2.49 17.06
CA ARG A 194 -8.83 -2.06 16.41
C ARG A 194 -9.00 -0.77 15.60
N GLY A 195 -10.14 -0.09 15.73
CA GLY A 195 -10.42 1.19 15.09
C GLY A 195 -9.84 2.36 15.87
N PHE A 196 -9.15 3.24 15.15
CA PHE A 196 -8.62 4.50 15.63
C PHE A 196 -9.24 5.64 14.82
N SER A 197 -9.67 6.71 15.48
CA SER A 197 -10.13 7.95 14.84
C SER A 197 -9.38 9.10 15.49
N TYR A 198 -8.69 9.90 14.68
CA TYR A 198 -7.88 11.03 15.14
C TYR A 198 -8.70 12.33 15.08
N TYR A 199 -9.64 12.44 14.14
CA TYR A 199 -10.63 13.49 14.00
C TYR A 199 -12.03 12.92 13.76
N LYS A 200 -13.08 13.68 14.09
CA LYS A 200 -14.48 13.25 13.99
C LYS A 200 -14.90 12.72 12.60
N ASN A 201 -14.15 13.06 11.55
CA ASN A 201 -14.46 12.70 10.17
C ASN A 201 -13.40 11.79 9.53
N ASP A 202 -12.35 11.40 10.25
CA ASP A 202 -11.40 10.39 9.79
C ASP A 202 -11.57 9.07 10.56
N GLY A 203 -11.14 7.97 9.96
CA GLY A 203 -11.23 6.65 10.57
C GLY A 203 -10.20 5.71 9.99
N VAL A 204 -9.48 5.03 10.86
CA VAL A 204 -8.47 4.04 10.50
C VAL A 204 -8.80 2.74 11.21
N ILE A 205 -8.89 1.65 10.47
CA ILE A 205 -9.01 0.30 11.03
C ILE A 205 -7.85 -0.52 10.51
N LEU A 206 -7.04 -1.04 11.43
CA LEU A 206 -5.85 -1.82 11.11
C LEU A 206 -6.14 -3.32 11.23
N ASN A 207 -5.68 -4.06 10.23
CA ASN A 207 -5.56 -5.50 10.23
C ASN A 207 -4.11 -5.92 9.93
N TRP A 208 -3.85 -7.22 9.99
CA TRP A 208 -2.53 -7.80 9.81
C TRP A 208 -1.90 -7.47 8.44
N ASP A 209 -2.68 -7.60 7.38
CA ASP A 209 -2.26 -7.49 5.97
C ASP A 209 -2.98 -6.36 5.22
N ASN A 210 -3.91 -5.66 5.88
CA ASN A 210 -4.62 -4.54 5.29
C ASN A 210 -5.08 -3.49 6.29
N ALA A 211 -5.48 -2.33 5.77
CA ALA A 211 -6.12 -1.27 6.53
C ALA A 211 -7.29 -0.66 5.76
N LEU A 212 -8.30 -0.18 6.49
CA LEU A 212 -9.28 0.76 5.99
C LEU A 212 -8.92 2.16 6.49
N VAL A 213 -8.82 3.12 5.57
CA VAL A 213 -8.57 4.52 5.85
C VAL A 213 -9.69 5.36 5.23
N ILE A 214 -10.42 6.10 6.06
CA ILE A 214 -11.39 7.10 5.64
C ILE A 214 -10.77 8.46 5.95
N GLU A 215 -10.42 9.22 4.92
CA GLU A 215 -9.73 10.51 5.04
C GLU A 215 -10.27 11.51 4.02
N PRO A 216 -11.25 12.34 4.40
CA PRO A 216 -11.87 13.31 3.50
C PRO A 216 -10.95 14.38 2.93
N SER A 217 -9.80 14.65 3.57
CA SER A 217 -8.84 15.63 3.07
C SER A 217 -8.00 15.11 1.90
N GLY A 218 -8.03 13.79 1.63
CA GLY A 218 -7.12 13.15 0.68
C GLY A 218 -5.67 13.06 1.18
N SER A 219 -5.43 13.22 2.49
CA SER A 219 -4.08 13.09 3.07
C SER A 219 -3.57 11.65 2.97
N MET A 220 -2.34 11.49 2.52
CA MET A 220 -1.65 10.20 2.44
C MET A 220 -0.79 9.91 3.68
N ASP A 221 -0.89 10.72 4.74
CA ASP A 221 -0.08 10.58 5.95
C ASP A 221 -0.21 9.20 6.61
N VAL A 222 -1.45 8.72 6.80
CA VAL A 222 -1.68 7.36 7.37
C VAL A 222 -1.16 6.26 6.44
N PRO A 223 -1.48 6.25 5.13
CA PRO A 223 -0.85 5.32 4.20
C PRO A 223 0.69 5.33 4.21
N ASP A 224 1.31 6.51 4.26
CA ASP A 224 2.77 6.66 4.31
C ASP A 224 3.35 6.12 5.63
N ILE A 225 2.64 6.29 6.76
CA ILE A 225 3.01 5.69 8.06
C ILE A 225 2.97 4.17 8.00
N LEU A 226 1.90 3.61 7.44
CA LEU A 226 1.73 2.16 7.34
C LEU A 226 2.75 1.53 6.39
N GLU A 227 3.01 2.18 5.26
CA GLU A 227 4.06 1.75 4.33
C GLU A 227 5.44 1.76 5.01
N PHE A 228 5.79 2.84 5.70
CA PHE A 228 7.07 2.95 6.39
C PHE A 228 7.23 1.89 7.50
N ALA A 229 6.17 1.65 8.27
CA ALA A 229 6.18 0.60 9.29
C ALA A 229 6.43 -0.80 8.70
N ASN A 230 5.81 -1.11 7.56
CA ASN A 230 6.06 -2.36 6.84
C ASN A 230 7.48 -2.43 6.28
N ALA A 231 8.04 -1.32 5.79
CA ALA A 231 9.43 -1.28 5.31
C ALA A 231 10.43 -1.58 6.44
N GLN A 232 10.19 -1.02 7.62
CA GLN A 232 10.99 -1.27 8.82
C GLN A 232 10.83 -2.72 9.33
N LEU A 233 9.63 -3.30 9.26
CA LEU A 233 9.42 -4.69 9.59
C LEU A 233 10.23 -5.63 8.69
N LEU A 234 10.24 -5.34 7.38
CA LEU A 234 11.03 -6.11 6.40
C LEU A 234 12.54 -6.03 6.69
N GLU A 235 13.05 -4.84 7.01
CA GLU A 235 14.45 -4.64 7.43
C GLU A 235 14.80 -5.49 8.66
N LEU A 236 13.94 -5.50 9.68
CA LEU A 236 14.14 -6.32 10.89
C LEU A 236 14.18 -7.82 10.58
N ARG A 237 13.25 -8.31 9.73
CA ARG A 237 13.22 -9.73 9.31
C ARG A 237 14.50 -10.14 8.58
N TYR A 238 15.07 -9.25 7.77
CA TYR A 238 16.35 -9.49 7.11
C TYR A 238 17.51 -9.61 8.11
N TYR A 239 17.59 -8.69 9.09
CA TYR A 239 18.63 -8.73 10.11
C TYR A 239 18.53 -9.97 11.01
N ASP A 240 17.32 -10.37 11.41
CA ASP A 240 17.12 -11.60 12.19
C ASP A 240 17.68 -12.82 11.42
N HIS A 241 17.42 -12.91 10.11
CA HIS A 241 17.97 -13.98 9.29
C HIS A 241 19.50 -13.94 9.16
N ILE A 242 20.12 -12.76 9.07
CA ILE A 242 21.59 -12.65 9.11
C ILE A 242 22.12 -13.17 10.44
N VAL A 243 21.52 -12.73 11.55
CA VAL A 243 21.94 -13.14 12.90
C VAL A 243 21.85 -14.65 13.06
N ASP A 244 20.74 -15.26 12.65
CA ASP A 244 20.55 -16.71 12.69
C ASP A 244 21.64 -17.45 11.89
N ARG A 245 21.94 -16.96 10.68
CA ARG A 245 22.99 -17.54 9.84
C ARG A 245 24.38 -17.43 10.47
N GLU A 246 24.73 -16.29 11.05
CA GLU A 246 26.03 -16.11 11.72
C GLU A 246 26.14 -16.94 13.01
N LEU A 247 25.03 -17.17 13.72
CA LEU A 247 24.99 -18.09 14.86
C LEU A 247 25.20 -19.55 14.45
N ASP A 248 24.62 -20.00 13.33
CA ASP A 248 24.87 -21.34 12.77
C ASP A 248 26.34 -21.58 12.40
N TYR A 249 27.12 -20.53 12.11
CA TYR A 249 28.57 -20.64 11.88
C TYR A 249 29.40 -20.76 13.15
N ILE A 250 28.84 -20.41 14.32
CA ILE A 250 29.52 -20.41 15.62
C ILE A 250 29.31 -21.73 16.37
N TYR A 251 28.32 -22.54 15.98
CA TYR A 251 28.04 -23.88 16.54
C TYR A 251 28.56 -25.02 15.65
#